data_AF-A0A442HU94-F1
#
_entry.id   AF-A0A442HU94-F1
#
_cell.length_a   1.000
_cell.length_b   1.000
_cell.length_c   1.000
_cell.angle_alpha   90.00
_cell.angle_beta   90.00
_cell.angle_gamma   90.00
#
_symmetry.space_group_name_H-M   'P 1'
#
loop_
_entity.id
_entity.type
_entity.pdbx_description
1 polymer ?
#
loop_
_entity_poly.entity_id
_entity_poly.type
_entity_poly.pdbx_seq_one_letter_code
_entity_poly.pdbx_strand_id
1 'polypeptide(L)'
;TTCAAPVIKAIASDELLAECSIRHIHSVRAVAIDRAAHVVRLSDGSSLSYDKLLLATGSVPRKLPMPGLGGRCVYLRTFNDALAIRAHLSAGNRVAIIGGGFIG
;
A
#
# COMPACT_ATOMS: atom_id res chain seq x y z
N THR A 1 12.61 27.21 -0.53
CA THR A 1 12.77 26.50 0.76
C THR A 1 12.75 25.01 0.49
N THR A 2 13.88 24.34 0.57
CA THR A 2 14.01 22.91 0.23
C THR A 2 13.38 22.10 1.35
N CYS A 3 12.08 21.84 1.25
CA CYS A 3 11.36 21.01 2.21
C CYS A 3 11.89 19.58 2.05
N ALA A 4 12.44 18.99 3.13
CA ALA A 4 13.01 17.65 3.13
C ALA A 4 12.05 16.63 2.48
N ALA A 5 12.60 15.61 1.81
CA ALA A 5 11.79 14.55 1.24
C ALA A 5 11.02 13.84 2.39
N PRO A 6 9.70 13.65 2.26
CA PRO A 6 8.93 12.95 3.27
C PRO A 6 9.41 11.49 3.32
N VAL A 7 9.45 10.94 4.53
CA VAL A 7 9.90 9.58 4.79
C VAL A 7 8.74 8.81 5.42
N ILE A 8 8.64 7.52 5.11
CA ILE A 8 7.67 6.63 5.74
C ILE A 8 8.01 6.52 7.24
N LYS A 9 7.03 6.79 8.10
CA LYS A 9 7.13 6.54 9.53
C LYS A 9 6.41 5.24 9.87
N ALA A 10 7.16 4.24 10.31
CA ALA A 10 6.57 2.99 10.79
C ALA A 10 5.82 3.23 12.11
N ILE A 11 4.75 2.47 12.33
CA ILE A 11 3.97 2.51 13.59
C ILE A 11 4.77 1.86 14.73
N ALA A 12 5.51 0.80 14.43
CA ALA A 12 6.40 0.07 15.33
C ALA A 12 7.73 -0.18 14.60
N SER A 13 8.84 -0.22 15.36
CA SER A 13 10.13 -0.62 14.81
C SER A 13 10.25 -2.14 14.75
N ASP A 14 11.18 -2.64 13.93
CA ASP A 14 11.39 -4.09 13.83
C ASP A 14 11.95 -4.67 15.13
N GLU A 15 12.70 -3.88 15.92
CA GLU A 15 13.17 -4.27 17.25
C GLU A 15 11.99 -4.52 18.21
N LEU A 16 11.03 -3.59 18.25
CA LEU A 16 9.84 -3.74 19.10
C LEU A 16 9.00 -4.96 18.71
N LEU A 17 8.87 -5.22 17.40
CA LEU A 17 8.18 -6.41 16.91
C LEU A 17 8.91 -7.69 17.32
N ALA A 18 10.24 -7.71 17.24
CA ALA A 18 11.06 -8.84 17.68
C ALA A 18 10.95 -9.09 19.19
N GLU A 19 10.96 -8.05 20.02
CA GLU A 19 10.71 -8.13 21.47
C GLU A 19 9.35 -8.75 21.78
N CYS A 20 8.35 -8.46 20.94
CA CYS A 20 7.01 -9.05 21.04
C CYS A 20 6.90 -10.46 20.40
N SER A 21 8.02 -11.08 20.00
CA SER A 21 8.05 -12.36 19.29
C SER A 21 7.26 -12.38 17.98
N ILE A 22 7.18 -11.22 17.30
CA ILE A 22 6.51 -11.07 16.01
C ILE A 22 7.56 -11.14 14.90
N ARG A 23 7.46 -12.18 14.07
CA ARG A 23 8.22 -12.24 12.81
C ARG A 23 7.55 -11.33 11.78
N HIS A 24 8.14 -10.16 11.54
CA HIS A 24 7.71 -9.25 10.50
C HIS A 24 8.39 -9.58 9.17
N ILE A 25 7.60 -9.90 8.13
CA ILE A 25 8.11 -10.15 6.79
C ILE A 25 7.55 -9.07 5.88
N HIS A 26 8.43 -8.23 5.34
CA HIS A 26 8.10 -7.08 4.51
C HIS A 26 8.65 -7.25 3.09
N SER A 27 8.30 -6.33 2.19
CA SER A 27 8.71 -6.34 0.78
C SER A 27 8.30 -7.61 -0.02
N VAL A 28 7.42 -8.43 0.54
CA VAL A 28 6.87 -9.64 -0.09
C VAL A 28 5.35 -9.59 -0.08
N ARG A 29 4.72 -10.15 -1.11
CA ARG A 29 3.25 -10.27 -1.19
C ARG A 29 2.84 -11.72 -0.98
N ALA A 30 1.78 -11.94 -0.20
CA ALA A 30 1.03 -13.19 -0.28
C ALA A 30 0.28 -13.25 -1.62
N VAL A 31 0.51 -14.29 -2.42
CA VAL A 31 -0.04 -14.42 -3.78
C VAL A 31 -1.07 -15.55 -3.91
N ALA A 32 -1.03 -16.55 -3.03
CA ALA A 32 -2.03 -17.61 -2.99
C ALA A 32 -2.15 -18.20 -1.58
N ILE A 33 -3.31 -18.75 -1.28
CA ILE A 33 -3.58 -19.49 -0.04
C ILE A 33 -4.00 -20.91 -0.42
N ASP A 34 -3.20 -21.89 -0.04
CA ASP A 34 -3.57 -23.30 -0.06
C ASP A 34 -4.19 -23.67 1.28
N ARG A 35 -5.53 -23.67 1.32
CA ARG A 35 -6.28 -23.94 2.55
C ARG A 35 -6.22 -25.40 3.00
N ALA A 36 -6.05 -26.32 2.06
CA ALA A 36 -5.98 -27.75 2.38
C ALA A 36 -4.62 -28.08 2.99
N ALA A 37 -3.54 -27.53 2.43
CA ALA A 37 -2.19 -27.69 2.94
C ALA A 37 -1.85 -26.73 4.10
N HIS A 38 -2.74 -25.77 4.42
CA HIS A 38 -2.49 -24.75 5.43
C HIS A 38 -1.24 -23.90 5.14
N VAL A 39 -1.11 -23.44 3.89
CA VAL A 39 0.08 -22.72 3.40
C VAL A 39 -0.28 -21.43 2.68
N VAL A 40 0.47 -20.36 2.92
CA VAL A 40 0.48 -19.12 2.11
C VAL A 40 1.69 -19.15 1.18
N ARG A 41 1.46 -18.98 -0.12
CA ARG A 41 2.54 -18.80 -1.11
C ARG A 41 2.88 -17.33 -1.24
N LEU A 42 4.17 -17.03 -1.32
CA LEU A 42 4.72 -15.69 -1.36
C LEU A 42 5.27 -15.33 -2.75
N SER A 43 5.34 -14.04 -3.05
CA SER A 43 5.77 -13.53 -4.36
C SER A 43 7.24 -13.77 -4.69
N ASP A 44 8.05 -14.11 -3.69
CA ASP A 44 9.45 -14.50 -3.84
C ASP A 44 9.63 -16.01 -4.11
N GLY A 45 8.52 -16.75 -4.25
CA GLY A 45 8.51 -18.19 -4.47
C GLY A 45 8.54 -19.02 -3.18
N SER A 46 8.75 -18.40 -2.02
CA SER A 46 8.72 -19.09 -0.74
C SER A 46 7.28 -19.39 -0.26
N SER A 47 7.16 -20.13 0.83
CA SER A 47 5.88 -20.54 1.40
C SER A 47 5.93 -20.53 2.93
N LEU A 48 4.79 -20.23 3.56
CA LEU A 48 4.62 -20.19 5.01
C LEU A 48 3.46 -21.09 5.43
N SER A 49 3.71 -22.06 6.32
CA SER A 49 2.67 -22.85 6.97
C SER A 49 1.97 -22.04 8.06
N TYR A 50 0.69 -22.32 8.32
CA TYR A 50 -0.08 -21.67 9.39
C TYR A 50 -1.05 -22.62 10.08
N ASP A 51 -1.27 -22.45 11.37
CA ASP A 51 -2.40 -23.10 12.06
C ASP A 51 -3.69 -22.28 11.87
N LYS A 52 -3.56 -20.96 11.97
CA LYS A 52 -4.65 -19.99 11.76
C LYS A 52 -4.18 -18.86 10.85
N LEU A 53 -5.07 -18.37 9.99
CA LEU A 53 -4.80 -17.31 9.03
C LEU A 53 -5.78 -16.15 9.23
N LEU A 54 -5.25 -14.96 9.52
CA LEU A 54 -6.01 -13.70 9.57
C LEU A 54 -5.72 -12.89 8.30
N LEU A 55 -6.78 -12.54 7.56
CA LEU A 55 -6.66 -11.67 6.38
C LEU A 55 -6.79 -10.20 6.80
N ALA A 56 -5.67 -9.48 6.74
CA ALA A 56 -5.58 -8.05 7.05
C ALA A 56 -5.10 -7.23 5.84
N THR A 57 -5.54 -7.60 4.63
CA THR A 57 -5.04 -7.03 3.35
C THR A 57 -5.58 -5.63 3.03
N GLY A 58 -6.46 -5.08 3.87
CA GLY A 58 -7.06 -3.76 3.66
C GLY A 58 -7.90 -3.69 2.38
N SER A 59 -7.88 -2.55 1.70
CA SER A 59 -8.71 -2.27 0.51
C SER A 59 -7.94 -1.51 -0.55
N VAL A 60 -8.43 -1.57 -1.79
CA VAL A 60 -7.89 -0.85 -2.96
C VAL A 60 -8.85 0.26 -3.40
N PRO A 61 -8.34 1.43 -3.89
CA PRO A 61 -9.19 2.46 -4.46
C PRO A 61 -9.99 1.93 -5.66
N ARG A 62 -11.27 2.30 -5.74
CA ARG A 62 -12.09 2.02 -6.92
C ARG A 62 -11.52 2.77 -8.12
N LYS A 63 -11.27 2.05 -9.21
CA LYS A 63 -10.80 2.64 -10.47
C LYS A 63 -11.97 3.25 -11.22
N LEU A 64 -11.77 4.46 -11.75
CA LEU A 64 -12.75 5.10 -12.62
C LEU A 64 -12.78 4.35 -13.96
N PRO A 65 -13.96 3.91 -14.45
CA PRO A 65 -14.10 3.21 -15.71
C PRO A 65 -14.05 4.19 -16.90
N MET A 66 -13.03 5.05 -16.93
CA MET A 66 -12.85 6.06 -17.97
C MET A 66 -11.52 5.83 -18.69
N PRO A 67 -11.56 5.32 -19.94
CA PRO A 67 -10.36 5.14 -20.75
C PRO A 67 -9.74 6.50 -21.10
N GLY A 68 -8.44 6.51 -21.45
CA GLY A 68 -7.75 7.72 -21.93
C GLY A 68 -7.24 8.68 -20.86
N LEU A 69 -7.42 8.37 -19.57
CA LEU A 69 -6.94 9.20 -18.46
C LEU A 69 -5.40 9.21 -18.30
N GLY A 70 -4.73 8.14 -18.72
CA GLY A 70 -3.27 7.99 -18.65
C GLY A 70 -2.72 8.26 -17.24
N GLY A 71 -1.49 8.79 -17.17
CA GLY A 71 -0.84 9.17 -15.91
C GLY A 71 -1.42 10.40 -15.21
N ARG A 72 -2.44 11.07 -15.78
CA ARG A 72 -3.07 12.24 -15.16
C ARG A 72 -4.11 11.86 -14.11
N CYS A 73 -4.60 10.61 -14.13
CA CYS A 73 -5.47 10.08 -13.09
C CYS A 73 -4.67 9.26 -12.09
N VAL A 74 -4.51 9.80 -10.91
CA VAL A 74 -3.84 9.18 -9.77
C VAL A 74 -4.85 8.93 -8.65
N TYR A 75 -4.59 7.93 -7.82
CA TYR A 75 -5.45 7.51 -6.71
C TYR A 75 -4.65 7.62 -5.43
N LEU A 76 -5.29 7.98 -4.30
CA LEU A 76 -4.60 8.10 -3.00
C LEU A 76 -4.94 6.92 -2.08
N ARG A 77 -3.96 6.05 -1.80
CA ARG A 77 -4.07 4.99 -0.77
C ARG A 77 -2.78 4.76 -0.01
N THR A 78 -1.65 4.76 -0.73
CA THR A 78 -0.33 4.47 -0.20
C THR A 78 0.51 5.74 -0.08
N PHE A 79 1.63 5.64 0.63
CA PHE A 79 2.60 6.73 0.68
C PHE A 79 3.16 7.07 -0.72
N ASN A 80 3.39 6.05 -1.56
CA ASN A 80 3.88 6.24 -2.92
C ASN A 80 2.85 6.96 -3.80
N ASP A 81 1.56 6.72 -3.58
CA ASP A 81 0.50 7.45 -4.25
C ASP A 81 0.54 8.95 -3.92
N ALA A 82 0.75 9.29 -2.64
CA ALA A 82 0.88 10.68 -2.20
C ALA A 82 2.11 11.37 -2.83
N LEU A 83 3.23 10.66 -2.95
CA LEU A 83 4.41 11.16 -3.66
C LEU A 83 4.13 11.40 -5.15
N ALA A 84 3.44 10.47 -5.82
CA ALA A 84 3.06 10.61 -7.22
C ALA A 84 2.15 11.83 -7.43
N ILE A 85 1.15 12.03 -6.56
CA ILE A 85 0.32 13.24 -6.57
C ILE A 85 1.17 14.48 -6.39
N ARG A 86 2.06 14.51 -5.38
CA ARG A 86 2.93 15.66 -5.11
C ARG A 86 3.78 16.05 -6.32
N ALA A 87 4.28 15.07 -7.09
CA ALA A 87 5.05 15.34 -8.30
C ALA A 87 4.24 16.06 -9.41
N HIS A 88 2.91 15.95 -9.39
CA HIS A 88 2.02 16.67 -10.30
C HIS A 88 1.56 18.03 -9.77
N LEU A 89 1.89 18.41 -8.53
CA LEU A 89 1.47 19.66 -7.94
C LEU A 89 2.53 20.75 -8.13
N SER A 90 2.30 21.63 -9.10
CA SER A 90 3.03 22.89 -9.27
C SER A 90 2.08 24.08 -9.20
N ALA A 91 2.60 25.25 -8.82
CA ALA A 91 1.84 26.49 -8.85
C ALA A 91 1.24 26.72 -10.25
N GLY A 92 -0.04 27.07 -10.32
CA GLY A 92 -0.79 27.25 -11.57
C GLY A 92 -1.50 26.00 -12.09
N ASN A 93 -1.24 24.80 -11.53
CA ASN A 93 -1.95 23.60 -11.96
C ASN A 93 -3.41 23.59 -11.49
N ARG A 94 -4.29 23.09 -12.36
CA ARG A 94 -5.70 22.82 -12.03
C ARG A 94 -5.84 21.36 -11.63
N VAL A 95 -6.48 21.12 -10.49
CA VAL A 95 -6.73 19.78 -9.95
C VAL A 95 -8.23 19.56 -9.85
N ALA A 96 -8.69 18.39 -10.25
CA ALA A 96 -10.07 17.94 -10.03
C ALA A 96 -10.03 16.73 -9.09
N ILE A 97 -10.86 16.75 -8.05
CA ILE A 97 -11.04 15.62 -7.13
C ILE A 97 -12.36 14.96 -7.46
N ILE A 98 -12.32 13.64 -7.73
CA ILE A 98 -13.50 12.87 -8.10
C ILE A 98 -13.96 12.07 -6.87
N GLY A 99 -14.91 12.65 -6.13
CA GLY A 99 -15.57 12.07 -4.96
C GLY A 99 -15.41 12.92 -3.70
N GLY A 100 -16.48 13.62 -3.28
CA GLY A 100 -16.49 14.50 -2.09
C GLY A 100 -16.74 13.77 -0.76
N GLY A 101 -16.07 12.63 -0.56
CA GLY A 101 -16.11 11.91 0.71
C GLY A 101 -15.06 12.41 1.69
N PHE A 102 -14.84 11.69 2.80
CA PHE A 102 -13.89 12.08 3.85
C PHE A 102 -12.45 12.33 3.35
N ILE A 103 -11.99 11.61 2.32
CA ILE A 103 -10.63 11.75 1.77
C ILE A 103 -10.54 12.91 0.76
N GLY A 104 -11.65 13.24 0.09
CA GLY A 104 -11.68 14.10 -1.11
C GLY A 104 -11.95 15.57 -0.83
#